data_AF-A0A212A9J0-F1
#
_entry.id   AF-A0A212A9J0-F1
#
_cell.length_a   1.000
_cell.length_b   1.000
_cell.length_c   1.000
_cell.angle_alpha   90.00
_cell.angle_beta   90.00
_cell.angle_gamma   90.00
#
_symmetry.space_group_name_H-M   'P 1'
#
loop_
_entity.id
_entity.type
_entity.pdbx_description
1 polymer ?
#
loop_
_entity_poly.entity_id
_entity_poly.type
_entity_poly.pdbx_seq_one_letter_code
_entity_poly.pdbx_strand_id
1 'polypeptide(L)'
;MSIQAPEVWSLPTPAQFLAEAEATVFQGGAVLALDPSIPPGLPTELARRFQNSHSTHRLQVGAGESPLARLADALGCDAAMKALVANPETVAIVEGSDLPPADQKVWQVFLQRFARERALAGDGLAILFLGSAIATADGFVQIAWSGRVRRIDAMIWAEFHVPSGRSALFQDLAVNLAAELCGWRLDLVADLVSQREEDILAPEGWLRRNADRGFGFEVNYGSRSFQCPVHLLALGLIKEIELRTWRAQLATLFPWIEEHRLRIIDRYRKFLRIDDHLLKLQVSEVENIELGALRYQLRAHLSRTELEHIEVLASMRNDLAHRKPVSPQSFIRALDLSDALR
;
A
#
# COMPACT_ATOMS: atom_id res chain seq x y z
N MET A 1 18.72 19.44 -5.15
CA MET A 1 17.34 19.88 -4.85
C MET A 1 16.68 18.72 -4.15
N SER A 2 16.24 18.88 -2.90
CA SER A 2 15.46 17.83 -2.23
C SER A 2 14.11 17.75 -2.93
N ILE A 3 13.82 16.62 -3.58
CA ILE A 3 12.49 16.38 -4.13
C ILE A 3 11.57 16.25 -2.92
N GLN A 4 10.67 17.21 -2.74
CA GLN A 4 9.66 17.10 -1.70
C GLN A 4 8.83 15.85 -1.99
N ALA A 5 8.71 14.96 -1.01
CA ALA A 5 7.88 13.77 -1.15
C ALA A 5 6.46 14.20 -1.57
N PRO A 6 5.82 13.48 -2.51
CA PRO A 6 4.47 13.81 -2.90
C PRO A 6 3.52 13.74 -1.71
N GLU A 7 2.38 14.41 -1.80
CA GLU A 7 1.31 14.20 -0.82
C GLU A 7 0.67 12.82 -1.03
N VAL A 8 0.30 12.12 0.04
CA VAL A 8 -0.32 10.78 -0.05
C VAL A 8 -1.56 10.78 -0.95
N TRP A 9 -2.34 11.87 -0.93
CA TRP A 9 -3.54 12.04 -1.74
C TRP A 9 -3.30 12.21 -3.24
N SER A 10 -2.04 12.38 -3.65
CA SER A 10 -1.63 12.40 -5.06
C SER A 10 -1.30 11.02 -5.62
N LEU A 11 -1.26 9.97 -4.77
CA LEU A 11 -1.09 8.60 -5.22
C LEU A 11 -2.29 8.17 -6.11
N PRO A 12 -2.11 7.20 -7.04
CA PRO A 12 -3.13 6.84 -8.01
C PRO A 12 -4.50 6.52 -7.41
N THR A 13 -4.58 5.62 -6.43
CA THR A 13 -5.87 5.19 -5.88
C THR A 13 -6.49 6.18 -4.90
N PRO A 14 -5.73 6.89 -4.01
CA PRO A 14 -6.29 8.00 -3.25
C PRO A 14 -6.80 9.14 -4.14
N ALA A 15 -6.08 9.50 -5.20
CA ALA A 15 -6.51 10.52 -6.14
C ALA A 15 -7.79 10.13 -6.89
N GLN A 16 -7.92 8.85 -7.27
CA GLN A 16 -9.13 8.29 -7.87
C GLN A 16 -10.31 8.35 -6.89
N PHE A 17 -10.10 7.99 -5.62
CA PHE A 17 -11.13 8.06 -4.58
C PHE A 17 -11.65 9.49 -4.39
N LEU A 18 -10.75 10.48 -4.38
CA LEU A 18 -11.14 11.89 -4.30
C LEU A 18 -11.93 12.34 -5.54
N ALA A 19 -11.53 11.91 -6.73
CA ALA A 19 -12.25 12.24 -7.97
C ALA A 19 -13.65 11.60 -8.02
N GLU A 20 -13.79 10.38 -7.49
CA GLU A 20 -15.08 9.70 -7.34
C GLU A 20 -15.97 10.43 -6.33
N ALA A 21 -15.42 10.86 -5.20
CA ALA A 21 -16.13 11.67 -4.20
C ALA A 21 -16.62 12.99 -4.80
N GLU A 22 -15.77 13.66 -5.57
CA GLU A 22 -16.10 14.91 -6.26
C GLU A 22 -17.19 14.74 -7.32
N ALA A 23 -17.05 13.76 -8.21
CA ALA A 23 -18.07 13.50 -9.24
C ALA A 23 -19.44 13.11 -8.63
N THR A 24 -19.43 12.49 -7.45
CA THR A 24 -20.64 12.01 -6.79
C THR A 24 -21.30 13.09 -5.95
N VAL A 25 -20.53 13.91 -5.20
CA VAL A 25 -21.11 14.96 -4.34
C VAL A 25 -21.94 15.96 -5.15
N PHE A 26 -21.54 16.25 -6.38
CA PHE A 26 -22.26 17.17 -7.28
C PHE A 26 -23.59 16.62 -7.80
N GLN A 27 -23.93 15.36 -7.52
CA GLN A 27 -25.25 14.79 -7.82
C GLN A 27 -26.27 15.06 -6.69
N GLY A 28 -25.92 15.91 -5.71
CA GLY A 28 -26.77 16.29 -4.58
C GLY A 28 -26.23 15.82 -3.21
N GLY A 29 -25.27 14.89 -3.21
CA GLY A 29 -24.51 14.52 -2.02
C GLY A 29 -23.93 13.10 -2.07
N ALA A 30 -22.98 12.83 -1.19
CA ALA A 30 -22.35 11.52 -1.05
C ALA A 30 -22.01 11.19 0.42
N VAL A 31 -21.91 9.90 0.73
CA VAL A 31 -21.40 9.40 2.01
C VAL A 31 -20.09 8.67 1.75
N LEU A 32 -19.00 9.14 2.35
CA LEU A 32 -17.72 8.43 2.34
C LEU A 32 -17.66 7.50 3.54
N ALA A 33 -17.66 6.19 3.26
CA ALA A 33 -17.51 5.16 4.29
C ALA A 33 -16.03 4.91 4.53
N LEU A 34 -15.53 5.48 5.62
CA LEU A 34 -14.14 5.47 6.01
C LEU A 34 -13.86 4.34 7.00
N ASP A 35 -12.65 3.79 6.91
CA ASP A 35 -12.11 2.87 7.91
C ASP A 35 -10.78 3.44 8.45
N PRO A 36 -10.24 2.87 9.53
CA PRO A 36 -9.01 3.39 10.16
C PRO A 36 -7.74 3.38 9.28
N SER A 37 -7.78 2.82 8.06
CA SER A 37 -6.66 2.86 7.11
C SER A 37 -6.59 4.14 6.28
N ILE A 38 -7.55 5.05 6.46
CA ILE A 38 -7.58 6.33 5.75
C ILE A 38 -6.33 7.17 6.10
N PRO A 39 -5.60 7.70 5.08
CA PRO A 39 -4.54 8.66 5.33
C PRO A 39 -5.07 9.90 6.03
N PRO A 40 -4.25 10.59 6.84
CA PRO A 40 -4.66 11.83 7.46
C PRO A 40 -4.94 12.92 6.42
N GLY A 41 -5.73 13.92 6.80
CA GLY A 41 -5.94 15.13 5.98
C GLY A 41 -7.02 15.04 4.90
N LEU A 42 -7.78 13.94 4.82
CA LEU A 42 -8.89 13.79 3.85
C LEU A 42 -9.82 15.02 3.79
N PRO A 43 -10.34 15.57 4.92
CA PRO A 43 -11.30 16.69 4.84
C PRO A 43 -10.65 17.98 4.30
N THR A 44 -9.37 18.20 4.62
CA THR A 44 -8.60 19.33 4.09
C THR A 44 -8.40 19.19 2.59
N GLU A 45 -8.08 18.00 2.12
CA GLU A 45 -7.83 17.73 0.70
C GLU A 45 -9.11 17.83 -0.14
N LEU A 46 -10.24 17.31 0.36
CA LEU A 46 -11.55 17.49 -0.27
C LEU A 46 -11.92 18.97 -0.35
N ALA A 47 -11.71 19.74 0.73
CA ALA A 47 -12.00 21.16 0.72
C ALA A 47 -11.15 21.92 -0.30
N ARG A 48 -9.85 21.62 -0.38
CA ARG A 48 -8.95 22.19 -1.38
C ARG A 48 -9.42 21.92 -2.82
N ARG A 49 -9.94 20.72 -3.09
CA ARG A 49 -10.49 20.37 -4.41
C ARG A 49 -11.76 21.15 -4.73
N PHE A 50 -12.70 21.24 -3.79
CA PHE A 50 -13.96 21.94 -4.02
C PHE A 50 -13.84 23.47 -4.11
N GLN A 51 -12.82 24.06 -3.46
CA GLN A 51 -12.60 25.52 -3.44
C GLN A 51 -12.49 26.18 -4.81
N ASN A 52 -12.08 25.45 -5.85
CA ASN A 52 -11.97 26.01 -7.20
C ASN A 52 -13.32 26.20 -7.89
N SER A 53 -14.37 25.54 -7.40
CA SER A 53 -15.66 25.43 -8.09
C SER A 53 -16.84 25.81 -7.19
N HIS A 54 -16.69 25.72 -5.86
CA HIS A 54 -17.79 25.86 -4.90
C HIS A 54 -17.33 26.54 -3.61
N SER A 55 -18.28 27.23 -2.95
CA SER A 55 -18.11 27.66 -1.57
C SER A 55 -18.11 26.41 -0.68
N THR A 56 -17.06 26.21 0.11
CA THR A 56 -16.89 24.97 0.90
C THR A 56 -16.93 25.25 2.39
N HIS A 57 -17.83 24.56 3.10
CA HIS A 57 -17.96 24.65 4.55
C HIS A 57 -17.54 23.32 5.17
N ARG A 58 -16.55 23.36 6.06
CA ARG A 58 -16.14 22.18 6.85
C ARG A 58 -16.83 22.23 8.20
N LEU A 59 -17.49 21.15 8.57
CA LEU A 59 -18.22 21.02 9.82
C LEU A 59 -17.70 19.83 10.60
N GLN A 60 -17.08 20.11 11.74
CA GLN A 60 -16.93 19.11 12.79
C GLN A 60 -18.24 19.05 13.58
N VAL A 61 -18.74 17.83 13.78
CA VAL A 61 -20.03 17.58 14.44
C VAL A 61 -19.83 16.85 15.75
N GLY A 62 -20.42 17.40 16.81
CA GLY A 62 -20.38 16.85 18.15
C GLY A 62 -21.52 15.89 18.45
N ALA A 63 -21.36 15.10 19.52
CA ALA A 63 -22.43 14.23 20.02
C ALA A 63 -23.65 15.03 20.48
N GLY A 64 -24.85 14.56 20.18
CA GLY A 64 -26.11 15.22 20.53
C GLY A 64 -26.47 16.49 19.75
N GLU A 65 -25.66 16.91 18.78
CA GLU A 65 -25.96 18.07 17.94
C GLU A 65 -27.09 17.78 16.93
N SER A 66 -27.98 18.75 16.72
CA SER A 66 -29.01 18.67 15.68
C SER A 66 -28.38 18.93 14.30
N PRO A 67 -28.42 17.99 13.34
CA PRO A 67 -27.82 18.16 12.01
C PRO A 67 -28.32 19.41 11.27
N LEU A 68 -29.63 19.65 11.33
CA LEU A 68 -30.29 20.79 10.68
C LEU A 68 -29.81 22.12 11.27
N ALA A 69 -29.78 22.23 12.60
CA ALA A 69 -29.34 23.45 13.26
C ALA A 69 -27.85 23.72 13.00
N ARG A 70 -27.02 22.68 13.04
CA ARG A 70 -25.58 22.80 12.83
C ARG A 70 -25.23 23.24 11.40
N LEU A 71 -25.88 22.68 10.40
CA LEU A 71 -25.70 23.09 9.01
C LEU A 71 -26.25 24.50 8.76
N ALA A 72 -27.40 24.85 9.35
CA ALA A 72 -28.01 26.15 9.16
C ALA A 72 -27.14 27.28 9.74
N ASP A 73 -26.58 27.07 10.93
CA ASP A 73 -25.61 27.95 11.58
C ASP A 73 -24.35 28.14 10.71
N ALA A 74 -23.75 27.05 10.23
CA ALA A 74 -22.53 27.11 9.42
C ALA A 74 -22.72 27.80 8.05
N LEU A 75 -23.95 27.75 7.52
CA LEU A 75 -24.32 28.38 6.25
C LEU A 75 -24.94 29.78 6.43
N GLY A 76 -25.23 30.20 7.67
CA GLY A 76 -25.87 31.48 7.95
C GLY A 76 -27.30 31.59 7.41
N CYS A 77 -28.07 30.50 7.43
CA CYS A 77 -29.45 30.45 6.95
C CYS A 77 -30.43 29.95 8.02
N ASP A 78 -31.73 30.00 7.72
CA ASP A 78 -32.76 29.50 8.63
C ASP A 78 -32.63 27.99 8.86
N ALA A 79 -32.95 27.53 10.07
CA ALA A 79 -32.98 26.12 10.44
C ALA A 79 -34.21 25.38 9.86
N ALA A 80 -34.42 25.51 8.55
CA ALA A 80 -35.45 24.87 7.76
C ALA A 80 -34.83 24.11 6.59
N MET A 81 -35.31 22.89 6.30
CA MET A 81 -34.72 22.03 5.26
C MET A 81 -34.71 22.71 3.88
N LYS A 82 -35.77 23.46 3.54
CA LYS A 82 -35.85 24.22 2.29
C LYS A 82 -34.82 25.33 2.22
N ALA A 83 -34.54 26.01 3.33
CA ALA A 83 -33.52 27.06 3.39
C ALA A 83 -32.11 26.46 3.20
N LEU A 84 -31.81 25.31 3.82
CA LEU A 84 -30.56 24.58 3.59
C LEU A 84 -30.39 24.20 2.12
N VAL A 85 -31.40 23.58 1.51
CA VAL A 85 -31.33 23.12 0.12
C VAL A 85 -31.14 24.31 -0.82
N ALA A 86 -31.72 25.47 -0.55
CA ALA A 86 -31.65 26.67 -1.40
C ALA A 86 -30.28 27.38 -1.43
N ASN A 87 -29.19 26.74 -1.02
CA ASN A 87 -27.81 27.25 -1.12
C ASN A 87 -27.08 26.61 -2.32
N PRO A 88 -27.26 27.12 -3.55
CA PRO A 88 -26.54 26.60 -4.72
C PRO A 88 -25.03 26.84 -4.58
N GLU A 89 -24.24 26.16 -5.41
CA GLU A 89 -22.78 26.32 -5.48
C GLU A 89 -22.05 26.13 -4.14
N THR A 90 -22.68 25.43 -3.20
CA THR A 90 -22.17 25.22 -1.84
C THR A 90 -22.00 23.74 -1.57
N VAL A 91 -20.86 23.37 -0.98
CA VAL A 91 -20.56 22.02 -0.50
C VAL A 91 -20.32 22.05 1.00
N ALA A 92 -21.09 21.27 1.76
CA ALA A 92 -20.86 21.04 3.18
C ALA A 92 -20.12 19.70 3.37
N ILE A 93 -18.88 19.76 3.87
CA ILE A 93 -18.12 18.58 4.30
C ILE A 93 -18.37 18.36 5.78
N VAL A 94 -19.06 17.28 6.12
CA VAL A 94 -19.45 16.95 7.50
C VAL A 94 -18.55 15.83 8.04
N GLU A 95 -17.77 16.11 9.07
CA GLU A 95 -16.82 15.19 9.70
C GLU A 95 -17.49 14.43 10.87
N GLY A 96 -18.09 13.27 10.57
CA GLY A 96 -18.88 12.47 11.51
C GLY A 96 -18.27 11.11 11.90
N SER A 97 -16.98 10.86 11.59
CA SER A 97 -16.30 9.59 11.89
C SER A 97 -16.30 9.20 13.37
N ASP A 98 -16.29 10.19 14.26
CA ASP A 98 -16.23 9.99 15.72
C ASP A 98 -17.61 10.03 16.39
N LEU A 99 -18.70 10.13 15.61
CA LEU A 99 -20.04 10.18 16.18
C LEU A 99 -20.44 8.85 16.83
N PRO A 100 -21.06 8.88 18.02
CA PRO A 100 -21.69 7.70 18.61
C PRO A 100 -22.76 7.08 17.68
N PRO A 101 -23.03 5.76 17.77
CA PRO A 101 -24.02 5.11 16.92
C PRO A 101 -25.44 5.71 17.00
N ALA A 102 -25.82 6.31 18.13
CA ALA A 102 -27.09 6.99 18.28
C ALA A 102 -27.17 8.25 17.40
N ASP A 103 -26.10 9.05 17.39
CA ASP A 103 -26.02 10.29 16.60
C ASP A 103 -25.85 9.98 15.11
N GLN A 104 -25.12 8.92 14.75
CA GLN A 104 -25.04 8.44 13.37
C GLN A 104 -26.44 8.15 12.79
N LYS A 105 -27.35 7.56 13.57
CA LYS A 105 -28.75 7.33 13.15
C LYS A 105 -29.52 8.63 12.97
N VAL A 106 -29.29 9.63 13.82
CA VAL A 106 -29.91 10.96 13.67
C VAL A 106 -29.46 11.61 12.37
N TRP A 107 -28.15 11.56 12.07
CA TRP A 107 -27.60 12.02 10.80
C TRP A 107 -28.12 11.25 9.60
N GLN A 108 -28.28 9.92 9.70
CA GLN A 108 -28.87 9.11 8.64
C GLN A 108 -30.30 9.57 8.28
N VAL A 109 -31.15 9.75 9.29
CA VAL A 109 -32.53 10.24 9.10
C VAL A 109 -32.54 11.64 8.50
N PHE A 110 -31.63 12.51 8.93
CA PHE A 110 -31.47 13.84 8.36
C PHE A 110 -31.08 13.78 6.87
N LEU A 111 -30.05 13.01 6.52
CA LEU A 111 -29.56 12.88 5.15
C LEU A 111 -30.66 12.33 4.22
N GLN A 112 -31.45 11.36 4.66
CA GLN A 112 -32.60 10.85 3.88
C GLN A 112 -33.65 11.93 3.61
N ARG A 113 -33.97 12.77 4.60
CA ARG A 113 -34.91 13.89 4.43
C ARG A 113 -34.33 14.97 3.50
N PHE A 114 -33.04 15.27 3.68
CA PHE A 114 -32.32 16.22 2.85
C PHE A 114 -32.32 15.77 1.38
N ALA A 115 -32.00 14.51 1.08
CA ALA A 115 -32.00 13.97 -0.28
C ALA A 115 -33.34 14.16 -0.98
N ARG A 116 -34.45 13.91 -0.27
CA ARG A 116 -35.81 14.08 -0.82
C ARG A 116 -36.11 15.53 -1.17
N GLU A 117 -35.82 16.46 -0.26
CA GLU A 117 -36.05 17.89 -0.52
C GLU A 117 -35.11 18.42 -1.62
N ARG A 118 -33.86 17.96 -1.65
CA ARG A 118 -32.89 18.30 -2.71
C ARG A 118 -33.31 17.80 -4.08
N ALA A 119 -33.89 16.60 -4.16
CA ALA A 119 -34.42 16.04 -5.40
C ALA A 119 -35.62 16.84 -5.93
N LEU A 120 -36.47 17.37 -5.04
CA LEU A 120 -37.58 18.25 -5.43
C LEU A 120 -37.09 19.62 -5.93
N ALA A 121 -36.02 20.15 -5.35
CA ALA A 121 -35.45 21.44 -5.77
C ALA A 121 -34.69 21.37 -7.10
N GLY A 122 -34.16 20.20 -7.47
CA GLY A 122 -33.39 19.99 -8.70
C GLY A 122 -31.95 20.52 -8.60
N ASP A 123 -31.75 21.69 -7.99
CA ASP A 123 -30.43 22.24 -7.64
C ASP A 123 -30.36 22.73 -6.17
N GLY A 124 -29.16 23.06 -5.67
CA GLY A 124 -28.93 23.46 -4.29
C GLY A 124 -27.70 22.86 -3.62
N LEU A 125 -27.67 22.96 -2.29
CA LEU A 125 -26.59 22.49 -1.41
C LEU A 125 -26.22 21.04 -1.74
N ALA A 126 -24.92 20.74 -1.73
CA ALA A 126 -24.40 19.39 -1.75
C ALA A 126 -23.77 19.03 -0.41
N ILE A 127 -24.05 17.83 0.10
CA ILE A 127 -23.50 17.36 1.38
C ILE A 127 -22.56 16.19 1.12
N LEU A 128 -21.33 16.30 1.64
CA LEU A 128 -20.37 15.20 1.70
C LEU A 128 -20.21 14.78 3.16
N PHE A 129 -20.78 13.64 3.52
CA PHE A 129 -20.69 13.12 4.89
C PHE A 129 -19.52 12.13 5.01
N LEU A 130 -18.60 12.39 5.94
CA LEU A 130 -17.44 11.56 6.24
C LEU A 130 -17.70 10.75 7.51
N GLY A 131 -17.78 9.43 7.42
CA GLY A 131 -17.95 8.64 8.64
C GLY A 131 -17.74 7.14 8.47
N SER A 132 -17.83 6.41 9.58
CA SER A 132 -17.99 4.95 9.51
C SER A 132 -19.30 4.64 8.78
N ALA A 133 -19.35 3.55 7.99
CA ALA A 133 -20.45 3.23 7.08
C ALA A 133 -21.85 3.40 7.73
N ILE A 134 -22.43 4.59 7.61
CA ILE A 134 -23.83 4.83 7.93
C ILE A 134 -24.58 4.04 6.87
N ALA A 135 -25.37 3.06 7.30
CA ALA A 135 -26.17 2.23 6.40
C ALA A 135 -26.86 3.14 5.37
N THR A 136 -26.55 2.93 4.10
CA THR A 136 -27.06 3.63 2.91
C THR A 136 -28.22 4.59 3.22
N ALA A 137 -27.92 5.86 3.43
CA ALA A 137 -28.98 6.86 3.50
C ALA A 137 -29.62 6.89 2.11
N ASP A 138 -30.84 6.37 1.97
CA ASP A 138 -31.57 6.36 0.70
C ASP A 138 -31.48 7.74 0.02
N GLY A 139 -31.02 7.75 -1.23
CA GLY A 139 -30.78 8.96 -2.01
C GLY A 139 -29.33 9.48 -1.99
N PHE A 140 -28.43 8.89 -1.20
CA PHE A 140 -27.00 9.17 -1.25
C PHE A 140 -26.21 7.98 -1.81
N VAL A 141 -25.27 8.27 -2.70
CA VAL A 141 -24.29 7.28 -3.14
C VAL A 141 -23.23 7.12 -2.04
N GLN A 142 -22.96 5.86 -1.70
CA GLN A 142 -21.93 5.52 -0.73
C GLN A 142 -20.63 5.13 -1.45
N ILE A 143 -19.53 5.75 -1.06
CA ILE A 143 -18.19 5.46 -1.59
C ILE A 143 -17.33 4.92 -0.45
N ALA A 144 -16.89 3.68 -0.59
CA ALA A 144 -16.06 3.03 0.43
C ALA A 144 -14.57 3.30 0.23
N TRP A 145 -13.86 3.61 1.32
CA TRP A 145 -12.40 3.67 1.36
C TRP A 145 -11.73 2.28 1.41
N SER A 146 -12.42 1.29 1.98
CA SER A 146 -11.82 -0.02 2.22
C SER A 146 -11.24 -0.63 0.93
N GLY A 147 -9.97 -1.05 0.97
CA GLY A 147 -9.30 -1.67 -0.16
C GLY A 147 -8.87 -0.69 -1.26
N ARG A 148 -8.99 0.64 -1.04
CA ARG A 148 -8.57 1.64 -2.03
C ARG A 148 -7.05 1.65 -2.17
N VAL A 149 -6.29 1.69 -1.07
CA VAL A 149 -4.82 1.58 -1.12
C VAL A 149 -4.45 0.21 -1.70
N ARG A 150 -3.64 0.21 -2.76
CA ARG A 150 -3.16 -0.99 -3.44
C ARG A 150 -1.65 -1.06 -3.40
N ARG A 151 -1.13 -2.22 -3.84
CA ARG A 151 0.31 -2.47 -3.98
C ARG A 151 1.05 -1.38 -4.74
N ILE A 152 0.46 -0.90 -5.84
CA ILE A 152 1.08 0.14 -6.65
C ILE A 152 1.26 1.46 -5.88
N ASP A 153 0.30 1.83 -5.01
CA ASP A 153 0.41 3.07 -4.22
C ASP A 153 1.53 2.96 -3.19
N ALA A 154 1.63 1.82 -2.49
CA ALA A 154 2.69 1.58 -1.54
C ALA A 154 4.08 1.54 -2.20
N MET A 155 4.19 0.97 -3.41
CA MET A 155 5.46 0.99 -4.17
C MET A 155 5.86 2.41 -4.56
N ILE A 156 4.94 3.17 -5.19
CA ILE A 156 5.20 4.57 -5.56
C ILE A 156 5.61 5.36 -4.33
N TRP A 157 4.87 5.20 -3.23
CA TRP A 157 5.17 5.86 -1.97
C TRP A 157 6.56 5.48 -1.43
N ALA A 158 6.92 4.20 -1.47
CA ALA A 158 8.23 3.73 -1.05
C ALA A 158 9.36 4.36 -1.88
N GLU A 159 9.23 4.38 -3.21
CA GLU A 159 10.25 4.93 -4.13
C GLU A 159 10.62 6.37 -3.80
N PHE A 160 9.63 7.21 -3.47
CA PHE A 160 9.88 8.60 -3.08
C PHE A 160 10.63 8.76 -1.75
N HIS A 161 10.68 7.71 -0.92
CA HIS A 161 11.33 7.72 0.39
C HIS A 161 12.63 6.90 0.41
N VAL A 162 13.02 6.28 -0.71
CA VAL A 162 14.31 5.57 -0.78
C VAL A 162 15.45 6.59 -0.66
N PRO A 163 16.40 6.39 0.28
CA PRO A 163 17.59 7.23 0.36
C PRO A 163 18.45 7.12 -0.91
N SER A 164 18.96 8.26 -1.38
CA SER A 164 19.91 8.29 -2.50
C SER A 164 21.18 7.50 -2.18
N GLY A 165 21.75 6.81 -3.16
CA GLY A 165 23.05 6.14 -3.04
C GLY A 165 22.97 4.64 -2.75
N ARG A 166 21.77 4.07 -2.61
CA ARG A 166 21.60 2.60 -2.61
C ARG A 166 21.86 2.02 -3.99
N SER A 167 22.34 0.78 -4.03
CA SER A 167 22.40 0.02 -5.28
C SER A 167 20.97 -0.27 -5.77
N ALA A 168 20.80 -0.40 -7.09
CA ALA A 168 19.49 -0.66 -7.70
C ALA A 168 18.80 -1.89 -7.08
N LEU A 169 19.55 -3.00 -6.89
CA LEU A 169 18.99 -4.22 -6.30
C LEU A 169 18.50 -4.02 -4.86
N PHE A 170 19.22 -3.24 -4.06
CA PHE A 170 18.81 -2.94 -2.68
C PHE A 170 17.62 -1.98 -2.63
N GLN A 171 17.57 -1.01 -3.53
CA GLN A 171 16.41 -0.13 -3.69
C GLN A 171 15.17 -0.96 -4.04
N ASP A 172 15.26 -1.83 -5.05
CA ASP A 172 14.17 -2.71 -5.46
C ASP A 172 13.73 -3.63 -4.31
N LEU A 173 14.68 -4.17 -3.53
CA LEU A 173 14.37 -5.02 -2.38
C LEU A 173 13.66 -4.22 -1.29
N ALA A 174 14.15 -3.03 -0.94
CA ALA A 174 13.57 -2.19 0.08
C ALA A 174 12.14 -1.76 -0.27
N VAL A 175 11.90 -1.37 -1.53
CA VAL A 175 10.58 -0.99 -2.04
C VAL A 175 9.61 -2.17 -2.00
N ASN A 176 10.01 -3.33 -2.53
CA ASN A 176 9.17 -4.53 -2.53
C ASN A 176 8.89 -5.02 -1.10
N LEU A 177 9.89 -4.95 -0.20
CA LEU A 177 9.72 -5.33 1.20
C LEU A 177 8.73 -4.40 1.91
N ALA A 178 8.91 -3.09 1.79
CA ALA A 178 8.01 -2.12 2.40
C ALA A 178 6.56 -2.32 1.90
N ALA A 179 6.37 -2.49 0.59
CA ALA A 179 5.04 -2.68 0.01
C ALA A 179 4.36 -4.00 0.42
N GLU A 180 5.10 -5.11 0.55
CA GLU A 180 4.54 -6.40 0.97
C GLU A 180 4.36 -6.51 2.49
N LEU A 181 5.31 -6.01 3.27
CA LEU A 181 5.30 -6.13 4.73
C LEU A 181 4.31 -5.16 5.37
N CYS A 182 4.35 -3.88 4.96
CA CYS A 182 3.59 -2.79 5.58
C CYS A 182 2.24 -2.55 4.91
N GLY A 183 2.12 -2.85 3.61
CA GLY A 183 0.87 -2.75 2.87
C GLY A 183 0.26 -1.34 2.91
N TRP A 184 -0.96 -1.24 3.45
CA TRP A 184 -1.71 0.02 3.57
C TRP A 184 -1.09 1.03 4.54
N ARG A 185 -0.17 0.59 5.43
CA ARG A 185 0.52 1.46 6.39
C ARG A 185 1.61 2.29 5.70
N LEU A 186 1.20 3.30 4.95
CA LEU A 186 2.11 4.16 4.17
C LEU A 186 3.15 4.88 5.05
N ASP A 187 2.81 5.17 6.31
CA ASP A 187 3.74 5.70 7.30
C ASP A 187 4.84 4.70 7.70
N LEU A 188 4.51 3.40 7.76
CA LEU A 188 5.49 2.33 7.99
C LEU A 188 6.28 2.03 6.71
N VAL A 189 5.65 2.14 5.53
CA VAL A 189 6.32 1.98 4.23
C VAL A 189 7.45 3.00 4.08
N ALA A 190 7.15 4.29 4.30
CA ALA A 190 8.13 5.37 4.23
C ALA A 190 9.26 5.21 5.27
N ASP A 191 8.90 4.79 6.49
CA ASP A 191 9.89 4.57 7.54
C ASP A 191 10.82 3.39 7.21
N LEU A 192 10.27 2.22 6.85
CA LEU A 192 11.06 1.01 6.58
C LEU A 192 12.01 1.22 5.40
N VAL A 193 11.52 1.78 4.29
CA VAL A 193 12.38 1.98 3.11
C VAL A 193 13.53 2.93 3.39
N SER A 194 13.44 3.78 4.41
CA SER A 194 14.49 4.71 4.83
C SER A 194 15.52 4.09 5.79
N GLN A 195 15.33 2.85 6.26
CA GLN A 195 16.19 2.22 7.26
C GLN A 195 17.54 1.75 6.70
N ARG A 196 18.40 1.20 7.55
CA ARG A 196 19.68 0.63 7.11
C ARG A 196 19.47 -0.72 6.42
N GLU A 197 20.45 -1.15 5.63
CA GLU A 197 20.38 -2.42 4.89
C GLU A 197 20.13 -3.61 5.82
N GLU A 198 20.63 -3.60 7.05
CA GLU A 198 20.41 -4.68 8.01
C GLU A 198 18.93 -4.86 8.35
N ASP A 199 18.19 -3.76 8.50
CA ASP A 199 16.74 -3.80 8.77
C ASP A 199 15.93 -4.16 7.52
N ILE A 200 16.43 -3.84 6.32
CA ILE A 200 15.81 -4.30 5.07
C ILE A 200 16.00 -5.81 4.91
N LEU A 201 17.17 -6.35 5.25
CA LEU A 201 17.42 -7.79 5.12
C LEU A 201 16.76 -8.62 6.24
N ALA A 202 16.60 -8.03 7.43
CA ALA A 202 16.01 -8.66 8.61
C ALA A 202 15.07 -7.69 9.37
N PRO A 203 13.82 -7.51 8.91
CA PRO A 203 12.93 -6.45 9.39
C PRO A 203 12.39 -6.66 10.82
N GLU A 204 12.62 -7.81 11.45
CA GLU A 204 12.13 -8.11 12.80
C GLU A 204 12.69 -7.14 13.84
N GLY A 205 13.96 -6.76 13.69
CA GLY A 205 14.60 -5.78 14.57
C GLY A 205 13.90 -4.42 14.49
N TRP A 206 13.62 -3.95 13.27
CA TRP A 206 12.90 -2.71 13.03
C TRP A 206 11.44 -2.77 13.52
N LEU A 207 10.74 -3.89 13.29
CA LEU A 207 9.37 -4.08 13.77
C LEU A 207 9.28 -4.00 15.30
N ARG A 208 10.24 -4.58 16.03
CA ARG A 208 10.30 -4.49 17.50
C ARG A 208 10.47 -3.04 17.98
N ARG A 209 11.28 -2.25 17.29
CA ARG A 209 11.51 -0.84 17.65
C ARG A 209 10.29 0.06 17.39
N ASN A 210 9.35 -0.38 16.55
CA ASN A 210 8.13 0.33 16.19
C ASN A 210 6.87 -0.27 16.85
N ALA A 211 7.02 -1.02 17.96
CA ALA A 211 5.93 -1.75 18.62
C ALA A 211 4.73 -0.87 19.02
N ASP A 212 5.00 0.39 19.36
CA ASP A 212 4.02 1.42 19.74
C ASP A 212 3.11 1.86 18.59
N ARG A 213 3.54 1.65 17.34
CA ARG A 213 2.78 2.02 16.12
C ARG A 213 1.84 0.90 15.65
N GLY A 214 1.64 -0.14 16.45
CA GLY A 214 0.77 -1.28 16.13
C GLY A 214 -0.72 -0.93 16.17
N PHE A 215 -1.48 -1.48 15.22
CA PHE A 215 -2.95 -1.38 15.20
C PHE A 215 -3.56 -2.78 15.19
N GLY A 216 -4.49 -3.03 16.12
CA GLY A 216 -5.12 -4.33 16.34
C GLY A 216 -6.31 -4.66 15.44
N PHE A 217 -6.44 -3.99 14.30
CA PHE A 217 -7.53 -4.19 13.37
C PHE A 217 -7.03 -4.68 12.01
N GLU A 218 -7.94 -5.31 11.28
CA GLU A 218 -7.71 -5.83 9.93
C GLU A 218 -8.48 -4.98 8.93
N VAL A 219 -7.82 -4.60 7.83
CA VAL A 219 -8.43 -3.81 6.75
C VAL A 219 -8.10 -4.44 5.40
N ASN A 220 -8.81 -4.01 4.37
CA ASN A 220 -8.50 -4.43 3.01
C ASN A 220 -7.34 -3.60 2.44
N TYR A 221 -6.35 -4.30 1.88
CA TYR A 221 -5.29 -3.74 1.06
C TYR A 221 -5.47 -4.26 -0.37
N GLY A 222 -6.01 -3.43 -1.26
CA GLY A 222 -6.61 -3.92 -2.50
C GLY A 222 -7.76 -4.89 -2.20
N SER A 223 -7.70 -6.10 -2.78
CA SER A 223 -8.71 -7.14 -2.60
C SER A 223 -8.39 -8.14 -1.49
N ARG A 224 -7.28 -7.96 -0.75
CA ARG A 224 -6.85 -8.89 0.30
C ARG A 224 -7.04 -8.28 1.68
N SER A 225 -7.46 -9.10 2.62
CA SER A 225 -7.46 -8.77 4.04
C SER A 225 -6.02 -8.65 4.55
N PHE A 226 -5.72 -7.63 5.34
CA PHE A 226 -4.36 -7.26 5.68
C PHE A 226 -4.23 -6.68 7.09
N GLN A 227 -3.46 -7.37 7.92
CA GLN A 227 -3.12 -6.95 9.28
C GLN A 227 -1.81 -6.15 9.32
N CYS A 228 -1.76 -5.18 10.23
CA CYS A 228 -0.56 -4.38 10.50
C CYS A 228 0.63 -5.28 10.91
N PRO A 229 1.82 -5.15 10.31
CA PRO A 229 2.94 -6.06 10.60
C PRO A 229 3.49 -5.93 12.03
N VAL A 230 3.42 -4.74 12.62
CA VAL A 230 3.80 -4.52 14.02
C VAL A 230 2.86 -5.29 14.95
N HIS A 231 1.56 -5.31 14.63
CA HIS A 231 0.59 -6.06 15.41
C HIS A 231 0.76 -7.58 15.23
N LEU A 232 1.05 -8.05 14.01
CA LEU A 232 1.41 -9.45 13.76
C LEU A 232 2.57 -9.91 14.63
N LEU A 233 3.62 -9.07 14.75
CA LEU A 233 4.77 -9.37 15.60
C LEU A 233 4.36 -9.45 17.07
N ALA A 234 3.53 -8.52 17.55
CA ALA A 234 3.03 -8.52 18.93
C ALA A 234 2.20 -9.77 19.25
N LEU A 235 1.46 -10.30 18.26
CA LEU A 235 0.72 -11.56 18.37
C LEU A 235 1.60 -12.82 18.21
N GLY A 236 2.90 -12.68 17.92
CA GLY A 236 3.80 -13.81 17.67
C GLY A 236 3.55 -14.52 16.33
N LEU A 237 2.85 -13.89 15.38
CA LEU A 237 2.53 -14.45 14.06
C LEU A 237 3.71 -14.32 13.08
N ILE A 238 4.88 -14.83 13.48
CA ILE A 238 6.16 -14.68 12.76
C ILE A 238 6.09 -15.26 11.33
N LYS A 239 5.39 -16.38 11.14
CA LYS A 239 5.27 -17.02 9.82
C LYS A 239 4.64 -16.11 8.76
N GLU A 240 3.72 -15.23 9.14
CA GLU A 240 3.11 -14.28 8.20
C GLU A 240 4.10 -13.16 7.83
N ILE A 241 4.93 -12.71 8.80
CA ILE A 241 6.01 -11.76 8.54
C ILE A 241 7.04 -12.38 7.59
N GLU A 242 7.49 -13.60 7.87
CA GLU A 242 8.40 -14.36 7.00
C GLU A 242 7.82 -14.55 5.60
N LEU A 243 6.52 -14.85 5.49
CA LEU A 243 5.87 -15.00 4.19
C LEU A 243 5.87 -13.69 3.39
N ARG A 244 5.62 -12.55 4.03
CA ARG A 244 5.68 -11.22 3.38
C ARG A 244 7.10 -10.85 2.96
N THR A 245 8.07 -11.08 3.84
CA THR A 245 9.50 -10.90 3.53
C THR A 245 9.92 -11.79 2.35
N TRP A 246 9.53 -13.06 2.36
CA TRP A 246 9.79 -14.00 1.27
C TRP A 246 9.17 -13.53 -0.05
N ARG A 247 7.92 -13.06 -0.06
CA ARG A 247 7.27 -12.53 -1.29
C ARG A 247 8.06 -11.37 -1.89
N ALA A 248 8.50 -10.44 -1.05
CA ALA A 248 9.32 -9.30 -1.47
C ALA A 248 10.66 -9.76 -2.05
N GLN A 249 11.38 -10.62 -1.32
CA GLN A 249 12.65 -11.17 -1.77
C GLN A 249 12.51 -12.02 -3.04
N LEU A 250 11.42 -12.78 -3.20
CA LEU A 250 11.17 -13.54 -4.42
C LEU A 250 11.02 -12.61 -5.63
N ALA A 251 10.24 -11.53 -5.50
CA ALA A 251 10.02 -10.58 -6.58
C ALA A 251 11.29 -9.85 -7.02
N THR A 252 12.21 -9.58 -6.09
CA THR A 252 13.46 -8.87 -6.39
C THR A 252 14.63 -9.80 -6.74
N LEU A 253 14.86 -10.83 -5.93
CA LEU A 253 16.08 -11.64 -5.99
C LEU A 253 15.99 -12.72 -7.05
N PHE A 254 14.81 -13.27 -7.34
CA PHE A 254 14.68 -14.35 -8.31
C PHE A 254 15.09 -13.92 -9.73
N PRO A 255 14.64 -12.76 -10.26
CA PRO A 255 15.14 -12.26 -11.55
C PRO A 255 16.64 -12.01 -11.54
N TRP A 256 17.18 -11.43 -10.46
CA TRP A 256 18.62 -11.15 -10.35
C TRP A 256 19.47 -12.43 -10.34
N ILE A 257 19.05 -13.47 -9.61
CA ILE A 257 19.71 -14.78 -9.61
C ILE A 257 19.66 -15.40 -11.01
N GLU A 258 18.52 -15.29 -11.68
CA GLU A 258 18.31 -15.85 -13.01
C GLU A 258 19.20 -15.18 -14.07
N GLU A 259 19.35 -13.86 -14.02
CA GLU A 259 20.30 -13.15 -14.88
C GLU A 259 21.73 -13.66 -14.71
N HIS A 260 22.17 -13.90 -13.47
CA HIS A 260 23.49 -14.47 -13.22
C HIS A 260 23.61 -15.90 -13.74
N ARG A 261 22.58 -16.73 -13.57
CA ARG A 261 22.53 -18.10 -14.10
C ARG A 261 22.74 -18.09 -15.62
N LEU A 262 22.02 -17.24 -16.33
CA LEU A 262 22.13 -17.11 -17.78
C LEU A 262 23.51 -16.59 -18.21
N ARG A 263 24.06 -15.57 -17.53
CA ARG A 263 25.43 -15.08 -17.80
C ARG A 263 26.50 -16.17 -17.63
N ILE A 264 26.35 -17.03 -16.63
CA ILE A 264 27.25 -18.18 -16.41
C ILE A 264 27.12 -19.17 -17.56
N ILE A 265 25.89 -19.50 -17.97
CA ILE A 265 25.63 -20.39 -19.10
C ILE A 265 26.28 -19.84 -20.37
N ASP A 266 26.09 -18.56 -20.68
CA ASP A 266 26.65 -17.95 -21.89
C ASP A 266 28.18 -17.98 -21.88
N ARG A 267 28.79 -17.64 -20.74
CA ARG A 267 30.26 -17.62 -20.58
C ARG A 267 30.88 -19.01 -20.71
N TYR A 268 30.22 -20.02 -20.16
CA TYR A 268 30.77 -21.38 -20.05
C TYR A 268 30.08 -22.40 -20.97
N ARG A 269 29.28 -21.95 -21.94
CA ARG A 269 28.42 -22.79 -22.79
C ARG A 269 29.13 -24.01 -23.37
N LYS A 270 30.36 -23.85 -23.85
CA LYS A 270 31.17 -24.92 -24.46
C LYS A 270 31.55 -26.08 -23.51
N PHE A 271 31.44 -25.86 -22.20
CA PHE A 271 31.73 -26.86 -21.18
C PHE A 271 30.47 -27.52 -20.62
N LEU A 272 29.29 -27.03 -21.01
CA LEU A 272 28.01 -27.54 -20.54
C LEU A 272 27.48 -28.61 -21.49
N ARG A 273 26.87 -29.65 -20.93
CA ARG A 273 26.26 -30.73 -21.68
C ARG A 273 25.00 -31.22 -21.00
N ILE A 274 24.05 -31.71 -21.80
CA ILE A 274 22.89 -32.43 -21.32
C ILE A 274 23.28 -33.90 -21.13
N ASP A 275 23.43 -34.31 -19.87
CA ASP A 275 23.73 -35.69 -19.50
C ASP A 275 22.47 -36.46 -19.10
N ASP A 276 22.61 -37.77 -18.90
CA ASP A 276 21.48 -38.66 -18.55
C ASP A 276 20.78 -38.24 -17.26
N HIS A 277 21.49 -37.59 -16.32
CA HIS A 277 20.89 -37.12 -15.08
C HIS A 277 19.98 -35.92 -15.34
N LEU A 278 20.44 -34.95 -16.14
CA LEU A 278 19.64 -33.79 -16.55
C LEU A 278 18.42 -34.21 -17.40
N LEU A 279 18.57 -35.17 -18.30
CA LEU A 279 17.44 -35.72 -19.06
C LEU A 279 16.37 -36.34 -18.15
N LYS A 280 16.77 -37.04 -17.09
CA LYS A 280 15.83 -37.59 -16.08
C LYS A 280 15.09 -36.49 -15.33
N LEU A 281 15.69 -35.31 -15.18
CA LEU A 281 15.07 -34.12 -14.62
C LEU A 281 14.29 -33.30 -15.66
N GLN A 282 14.08 -33.84 -16.87
CA GLN A 282 13.38 -33.19 -17.99
C GLN A 282 14.07 -31.92 -18.49
N VAL A 283 15.39 -31.81 -18.29
CA VAL A 283 16.19 -30.71 -18.85
C VAL A 283 16.71 -31.15 -20.21
N SER A 284 16.17 -30.55 -21.28
CA SER A 284 16.53 -30.85 -22.67
C SER A 284 17.48 -29.83 -23.31
N GLU A 285 17.68 -28.68 -22.68
CA GLU A 285 18.45 -27.54 -23.23
C GLU A 285 19.42 -27.00 -22.19
N VAL A 286 20.59 -26.52 -22.64
CA VAL A 286 21.65 -26.03 -21.76
C VAL A 286 21.19 -24.80 -20.97
N GLU A 287 20.34 -23.99 -21.58
CA GLU A 287 19.68 -22.82 -21.04
C GLU A 287 18.78 -23.14 -19.85
N ASN A 288 18.35 -24.40 -19.71
CA ASN A 288 17.48 -24.86 -18.62
C ASN A 288 18.26 -25.53 -17.48
N ILE A 289 19.60 -25.54 -17.53
CA ILE A 289 20.43 -26.12 -16.47
C ILE A 289 20.37 -25.21 -15.22
N GLU A 290 19.93 -25.78 -14.10
CA GLU A 290 19.86 -25.12 -12.79
C GLU A 290 21.26 -24.90 -12.17
N LEU A 291 21.39 -23.92 -11.27
CA LEU A 291 22.66 -23.52 -10.64
C LEU A 291 23.41 -24.69 -9.96
N GLY A 292 22.70 -25.62 -9.33
CA GLY A 292 23.31 -26.80 -8.71
C GLY A 292 24.00 -27.73 -9.71
N ALA A 293 23.42 -27.89 -10.90
CA ALA A 293 24.01 -28.67 -11.97
C ALA A 293 25.14 -27.90 -12.69
N LEU A 294 25.00 -26.58 -12.86
CA LEU A 294 26.09 -25.72 -13.35
C LEU A 294 27.32 -25.84 -12.46
N ARG A 295 27.15 -25.77 -11.14
CA ARG A 295 28.23 -25.98 -10.17
C ARG A 295 28.95 -27.30 -10.40
N TYR A 296 28.18 -28.39 -10.56
CA TYR A 296 28.74 -29.72 -10.72
C TYR A 296 29.56 -29.85 -12.03
N GLN A 297 29.00 -29.39 -13.15
CA GLN A 297 29.66 -29.51 -14.46
C GLN A 297 30.86 -28.58 -14.60
N LEU A 298 30.79 -27.37 -14.04
CA LEU A 298 31.81 -26.33 -14.22
C LEU A 298 32.89 -26.33 -13.13
N ARG A 299 32.83 -27.21 -12.12
CA ARG A 299 33.76 -27.22 -10.98
C ARG A 299 35.26 -27.20 -11.35
N ALA A 300 35.62 -27.78 -12.49
CA ALA A 300 37.01 -27.86 -12.97
C ALA A 300 37.42 -26.66 -13.84
N HIS A 301 36.48 -25.79 -14.19
CA HIS A 301 36.65 -24.66 -15.12
C HIS A 301 36.46 -23.29 -14.46
N LEU A 302 35.87 -23.26 -13.25
CA LEU A 302 35.64 -22.03 -12.50
C LEU A 302 36.79 -21.72 -11.56
N SER A 303 37.05 -20.43 -11.36
CA SER A 303 37.83 -19.97 -10.21
C SER A 303 37.11 -20.32 -8.89
N ARG A 304 37.86 -20.33 -7.78
CA ARG A 304 37.26 -20.54 -6.44
C ARG A 304 36.17 -19.53 -6.13
N THR A 305 36.37 -18.26 -6.49
CA THR A 305 35.42 -17.16 -6.28
C THR A 305 34.13 -17.36 -7.09
N GLU A 306 34.23 -17.75 -8.36
CA GLU A 306 33.05 -18.04 -9.19
C GLU A 306 32.29 -19.26 -8.69
N LEU A 307 33.00 -20.32 -8.28
CA LEU A 307 32.37 -21.51 -7.73
C LEU A 307 31.57 -21.18 -6.46
N GLU A 308 32.17 -20.41 -5.55
CA GLU A 308 31.52 -19.93 -4.34
C GLU A 308 30.30 -19.05 -4.68
N HIS A 309 30.41 -18.18 -5.68
CA HIS A 309 29.29 -17.36 -6.11
C HIS A 309 28.09 -18.20 -6.56
N ILE A 310 28.33 -19.22 -7.39
CA ILE A 310 27.26 -20.15 -7.83
C ILE A 310 26.66 -20.89 -6.63
N GLU A 311 27.47 -21.30 -5.65
CA GLU A 311 26.98 -21.97 -4.44
C GLU A 311 26.02 -21.10 -3.64
N VAL A 312 26.40 -19.84 -3.41
CA VAL A 312 25.56 -18.90 -2.67
C VAL A 312 24.26 -18.62 -3.43
N LEU A 313 24.32 -18.35 -4.74
CA LEU A 313 23.14 -18.13 -5.57
C LEU A 313 22.21 -19.36 -5.57
N ALA A 314 22.77 -20.57 -5.67
CA ALA A 314 22.01 -21.81 -5.62
C ALA A 314 21.29 -21.99 -4.28
N SER A 315 21.97 -21.66 -3.17
CA SER A 315 21.38 -21.70 -1.83
C SER A 315 20.22 -20.70 -1.71
N MET A 316 20.43 -19.45 -2.14
CA MET A 316 19.40 -18.41 -2.11
C MET A 316 18.16 -18.81 -2.94
N ARG A 317 18.36 -19.31 -4.17
CA ARG A 317 17.27 -19.81 -5.03
C ARG A 317 16.53 -20.96 -4.36
N ASN A 318 17.26 -21.86 -3.71
CA ASN A 318 16.66 -22.97 -2.98
C ASN A 318 15.80 -22.50 -1.80
N ASP A 319 16.26 -21.53 -1.02
CA ASP A 319 15.46 -20.95 0.07
C ASP A 319 14.17 -20.31 -0.45
N LEU A 320 14.27 -19.50 -1.52
CA LEU A 320 13.12 -18.88 -2.17
C LEU A 320 12.13 -19.93 -2.72
N ALA A 321 12.60 -21.00 -3.34
CA ALA A 321 11.74 -22.08 -3.82
C ALA A 321 10.98 -22.80 -2.69
N HIS A 322 11.54 -22.83 -1.48
CA HIS A 322 10.95 -23.44 -0.29
C HIS A 322 10.16 -22.46 0.59
N ARG A 323 9.83 -21.26 0.09
CA ARG A 323 9.11 -20.22 0.83
C ARG A 323 9.84 -19.75 2.09
N LYS A 324 11.16 -19.72 2.05
CA LYS A 324 12.00 -19.22 3.14
C LYS A 324 12.62 -17.90 2.72
N PRO A 325 12.61 -16.88 3.59
CA PRO A 325 13.44 -15.71 3.37
C PRO A 325 14.91 -16.10 3.23
N VAL A 326 15.61 -15.46 2.31
CA VAL A 326 17.05 -15.55 2.15
C VAL A 326 17.73 -14.95 3.38
N SER A 327 18.75 -15.65 3.90
CA SER A 327 19.54 -15.13 5.01
C SER A 327 20.33 -13.86 4.63
N PRO A 328 20.41 -12.84 5.50
CA PRO A 328 21.18 -11.62 5.22
C PRO A 328 22.64 -11.90 4.85
N GLN A 329 23.28 -12.87 5.51
CA GLN A 329 24.67 -13.26 5.26
C GLN A 329 24.86 -13.81 3.84
N SER A 330 23.95 -14.66 3.37
CA SER A 330 24.03 -15.19 2.00
C SER A 330 23.85 -14.09 0.97
N PHE A 331 22.91 -13.17 1.21
CA PHE A 331 22.69 -12.04 0.29
C PHE A 331 23.90 -11.11 0.20
N ILE A 332 24.44 -10.66 1.34
CA ILE A 332 25.66 -9.82 1.38
C ILE A 332 26.82 -10.53 0.68
N ARG A 333 27.02 -11.82 0.97
CA ARG A 333 28.09 -12.60 0.34
C ARG A 333 27.93 -12.69 -1.18
N ALA A 334 26.70 -12.86 -1.66
CA ALA A 334 26.42 -12.92 -3.11
C ALA A 334 26.72 -11.57 -3.79
N LEU A 335 26.43 -10.45 -3.13
CA LEU A 335 26.76 -9.12 -3.61
C LEU A 335 28.26 -8.89 -3.71
N ASP A 336 29.00 -9.17 -2.62
CA ASP A 336 30.46 -9.02 -2.59
C ASP A 336 31.14 -9.83 -3.72
N LEU A 337 30.69 -11.06 -3.92
CA LEU A 337 31.19 -11.94 -4.98
C LEU A 337 30.79 -11.44 -6.37
N SER A 338 29.57 -10.92 -6.53
CA SER A 338 29.12 -10.32 -7.79
C SER A 338 29.96 -9.11 -8.18
N ASP A 339 30.27 -8.23 -7.24
CA ASP A 339 31.07 -7.03 -7.50
C ASP A 339 32.53 -7.38 -7.78
N ALA A 340 33.09 -8.41 -7.13
CA ALA A 340 34.43 -8.91 -7.41
C ALA A 340 34.58 -9.59 -8.79
N LEU A 341 33.47 -10.00 -9.43
CA LEU A 341 33.44 -10.69 -10.72
C LEU A 341 33.06 -9.80 -11.91
N ARG A 342 32.78 -8.51 -11.68
CA ARG A 342 32.58 -7.50 -12.71
C ARG A 342 33.90 -7.03 -13.31
#